data_AF-A0A2G2G872-F1
#
_entry.id   AF-A0A2G2G872-F1
#
_cell.length_a   1.000
_cell.length_b   1.000
_cell.length_c   1.000
_cell.angle_alpha   90.00
_cell.angle_beta   90.00
_cell.angle_gamma   90.00
#
_symmetry.space_group_name_H-M   'P 1'
#
loop_
_entity.id
_entity.type
_entity.pdbx_description
1 polymer ?
#
loop_
_entity_poly.entity_id
_entity_poly.type
_entity_poly.pdbx_seq_one_letter_code
_entity_poly.pdbx_strand_id
1 'polypeptide(L)'
;MTFADPERATGRASRVKQLFRRAWADATNPKLCIRSPRFDWLIFIGSPIICLGICLFLAQTPLWEVRELPLHEDDAILNAASGFLTASHLFAVFFRSHGNATVFWQWPLRFTLVPVLLFFGLGLLPWFMVIMSVIATFWDVYHSAMQTFGLSRIYDMKAGNPAKVGRMLDSWMNYVLYAGPIAAGLVLMDHVEDFGEFEQLGWAALAAFPQTVEGFAGTLRWLVIGGSLAMVAVYVIGYWRLAKQGYKISTQKVALLASTALTSIIAWGFNPFFIAFVVMNAFHALQYFAIVWIKEKKNLSTRFGLVGKPWGKPALIALFFLPAFGFGLVQEWVNIPSDWLYAFVLSVALLHFWYDGFIWSVRKKQV
;
A
#
# COMPACT_ATOMS: atom_id res chain seq x y z
N MET A 1 44.95 -26.59 11.94
CA MET A 1 43.60 -26.87 11.41
C MET A 1 42.75 -27.40 12.55
N THR A 2 41.93 -26.56 13.15
CA THR A 2 41.00 -26.93 14.22
C THR A 2 39.75 -27.56 13.61
N PHE A 3 39.57 -28.86 13.84
CA PHE A 3 38.36 -29.59 13.49
C PHE A 3 37.18 -29.04 14.31
N ALA A 4 36.13 -28.62 13.63
CA ALA A 4 34.91 -28.17 14.27
C ALA A 4 34.25 -29.33 15.04
N ASP A 5 33.97 -29.09 16.31
CA ASP A 5 33.32 -30.02 17.24
C ASP A 5 31.94 -30.49 16.72
N PRO A 6 31.76 -31.80 16.45
CA PRO A 6 30.51 -32.35 15.92
C PRO A 6 29.31 -32.21 16.86
N GLU A 7 29.49 -32.06 18.18
CA GLU A 7 28.38 -31.84 19.12
C GLU A 7 27.76 -30.44 18.99
N ARG A 8 28.57 -29.42 18.62
CA ARG A 8 28.05 -28.08 18.30
C ARG A 8 27.22 -28.08 17.02
N ALA A 9 27.53 -28.95 16.07
CA ALA A 9 26.79 -29.06 14.80
C ALA A 9 25.41 -29.70 15.00
N THR A 10 25.31 -30.76 15.82
CA THR A 10 24.04 -31.45 16.12
C THR A 10 23.09 -30.59 16.95
N GLY A 11 23.61 -29.84 17.94
CA GLY A 11 22.82 -28.87 18.72
C GLY A 11 22.31 -27.67 17.92
N ARG A 12 23.03 -27.25 16.88
CA ARG A 12 22.58 -26.17 15.97
C ARG A 12 21.46 -26.64 15.04
N ALA A 13 21.56 -27.85 14.51
CA ALA A 13 20.54 -28.45 13.65
C ALA A 13 19.21 -28.69 14.38
N SER A 14 19.25 -29.11 15.65
CA SER A 14 18.04 -29.30 16.47
C SER A 14 17.32 -27.98 16.75
N ARG A 15 18.08 -26.90 17.02
CA ARG A 15 17.55 -25.56 17.29
C ARG A 15 16.89 -24.93 16.06
N VAL A 16 17.48 -25.12 14.87
CA VAL A 16 16.89 -24.67 13.61
C VAL A 16 15.58 -25.40 13.32
N LYS A 17 15.53 -26.73 13.48
CA LYS A 17 14.29 -27.51 13.34
C LYS A 17 13.19 -27.03 14.29
N GLN A 18 13.54 -26.69 15.53
CA GLN A 18 12.58 -26.16 16.50
C GLN A 18 12.03 -24.79 16.09
N LEU A 19 12.87 -23.90 15.56
CA LEU A 19 12.44 -22.60 15.04
C LEU A 19 11.46 -22.76 13.86
N PHE A 20 11.75 -23.64 12.91
CA PHE A 20 10.85 -23.92 11.79
C PHE A 20 9.51 -24.49 12.26
N ARG A 21 9.51 -25.45 13.20
CA ARG A 21 8.27 -26.00 13.78
C ARG A 21 7.44 -24.92 14.45
N ARG A 22 8.07 -24.02 15.21
CA ARG A 22 7.38 -22.90 15.86
C ARG A 22 6.81 -21.93 14.84
N ALA A 23 7.58 -21.55 13.82
CA ALA A 23 7.12 -20.65 12.76
C ALA A 23 5.92 -21.26 12.01
N TRP A 24 5.94 -22.56 11.73
CA TRP A 24 4.80 -23.26 11.11
C TRP A 24 3.57 -23.29 12.00
N ALA A 25 3.75 -23.58 13.31
CA ALA A 25 2.66 -23.54 14.28
C ALA A 25 2.05 -22.14 14.40
N ASP A 26 2.88 -21.10 14.44
CA ASP A 26 2.42 -19.71 14.48
C ASP A 26 1.71 -19.33 13.17
N ALA A 27 2.25 -19.72 12.01
CA ALA A 27 1.68 -19.45 10.69
C ALA A 27 0.28 -20.04 10.50
N THR A 28 0.00 -21.18 11.13
CA THR A 28 -1.28 -21.89 11.03
C THR A 28 -2.25 -21.55 12.17
N ASN A 29 -1.85 -20.73 13.13
CA ASN A 29 -2.66 -20.36 14.29
C ASN A 29 -3.69 -19.26 13.94
N PRO A 30 -5.00 -19.53 13.99
CA PRO A 30 -6.02 -18.54 13.65
C PRO A 30 -6.03 -17.31 14.58
N LYS A 31 -5.57 -17.44 15.83
CA LYS A 31 -5.53 -16.30 16.77
C LYS A 31 -4.53 -15.24 16.37
N LEU A 32 -3.45 -15.65 15.68
CA LEU A 32 -2.39 -14.78 15.19
C LEU A 32 -2.75 -14.09 13.85
N CYS A 33 -3.86 -14.48 13.23
CA CYS A 33 -4.30 -13.96 11.93
C CYS A 33 -5.42 -12.90 12.06
N ILE A 34 -5.41 -11.89 11.18
CA ILE A 34 -6.46 -10.89 10.96
C ILE A 34 -7.81 -11.55 10.73
N ARG A 35 -7.87 -12.51 9.79
CA ARG A 35 -9.11 -13.21 9.45
C ARG A 35 -9.02 -14.71 9.65
N SER A 36 -8.07 -15.36 8.97
CA SER A 36 -7.79 -16.79 9.08
C SER A 36 -6.42 -17.08 8.46
N PRO A 37 -5.76 -18.20 8.79
CA PRO A 37 -4.44 -18.49 8.24
C PRO A 37 -4.40 -18.47 6.72
N ARG A 38 -5.28 -19.23 6.05
CA ARG A 38 -5.32 -19.26 4.58
C ARG A 38 -5.60 -17.90 3.95
N PHE A 39 -6.54 -17.14 4.53
CA PHE A 39 -6.91 -15.83 4.00
C PHE A 39 -5.74 -14.85 4.13
N ASP A 40 -5.12 -14.77 5.30
CA ASP A 40 -4.03 -13.84 5.56
C ASP A 40 -2.79 -14.16 4.72
N TRP A 41 -2.44 -15.45 4.61
CA TRP A 41 -1.31 -15.89 3.80
C TRP A 41 -1.52 -15.65 2.30
N LEU A 42 -2.75 -15.74 1.81
CA LEU A 42 -3.05 -15.50 0.40
C LEU A 42 -3.18 -14.00 0.08
N ILE A 43 -3.97 -13.27 0.88
CA ILE A 43 -4.45 -11.92 0.54
C ILE A 43 -3.59 -10.81 1.13
N PHE A 44 -3.02 -11.01 2.31
CA PHE A 44 -2.16 -10.00 2.95
C PHE A 44 -0.69 -10.30 2.73
N ILE A 45 -0.23 -11.51 3.07
CA ILE A 45 1.20 -11.83 3.11
C ILE A 45 1.71 -12.23 1.72
N GLY A 46 0.98 -13.08 1.00
CA GLY A 46 1.39 -13.63 -0.28
C GLY A 46 1.08 -12.73 -1.47
N SER A 47 0.12 -11.81 -1.34
CA SER A 47 -0.31 -10.94 -2.44
C SER A 47 0.82 -10.16 -3.11
N PRO A 48 1.86 -9.62 -2.42
CA PRO A 48 2.96 -8.94 -3.10
C PRO A 48 3.70 -9.85 -4.08
N ILE A 49 3.98 -11.10 -3.70
CA ILE A 49 4.72 -12.06 -4.54
C ILE A 49 3.82 -12.63 -5.63
N ILE A 50 2.55 -12.88 -5.32
CA ILE A 50 1.57 -13.36 -6.29
C ILE A 50 1.37 -12.31 -7.39
N CYS A 51 1.14 -11.04 -7.03
CA CYS A 51 1.00 -9.94 -7.98
C CYS A 51 2.27 -9.76 -8.80
N LEU A 52 3.46 -9.80 -8.18
CA LEU A 52 4.73 -9.77 -8.91
C LEU A 52 4.83 -10.89 -9.94
N GLY A 53 4.61 -12.14 -9.52
CA GLY A 53 4.72 -13.30 -10.40
C GLY A 53 3.72 -13.28 -11.55
N ILE A 54 2.47 -12.89 -11.27
CA ILE A 54 1.44 -12.74 -12.30
C ILE A 54 1.83 -11.65 -13.30
N CYS A 55 2.25 -10.48 -12.83
CA CYS A 55 2.58 -9.37 -13.74
C CYS A 55 3.83 -9.69 -14.58
N LEU A 56 4.88 -10.25 -13.98
CA LEU A 56 6.07 -10.65 -14.73
C LEU A 56 5.77 -11.75 -15.75
N PHE A 57 4.87 -12.68 -15.43
CA PHE A 57 4.43 -13.71 -16.38
C PHE A 57 3.62 -13.08 -17.53
N LEU A 58 2.64 -12.23 -17.20
CA LEU A 58 1.80 -11.56 -18.18
C LEU A 58 2.61 -10.60 -19.07
N ALA A 59 3.69 -10.02 -18.54
CA ALA A 59 4.64 -9.20 -19.30
C ALA A 59 5.37 -9.96 -20.42
N GLN A 60 5.35 -11.29 -20.40
CA GLN A 60 5.88 -12.14 -21.46
C GLN A 60 4.82 -12.54 -22.49
N THR A 61 3.61 -11.98 -22.42
CA THR A 61 2.47 -12.35 -23.28
C THR A 61 1.98 -11.16 -24.10
N PRO A 62 1.26 -11.39 -25.22
CA PRO A 62 0.63 -10.32 -26.00
C PRO A 62 -0.43 -9.51 -25.25
N LEU A 63 -0.80 -9.90 -24.02
CA LEU A 63 -1.67 -9.10 -23.14
C LEU A 63 -0.94 -7.86 -22.59
N TRP A 64 0.40 -7.86 -22.66
CA TRP A 64 1.27 -6.75 -22.29
C TRP A 64 1.57 -5.81 -23.45
N GLU A 65 1.41 -6.27 -24.69
CA GLU A 65 1.56 -5.43 -25.87
C GLU A 65 0.47 -4.36 -25.86
N VAL A 66 0.87 -3.11 -26.10
CA VAL A 66 -0.06 -2.01 -26.37
C VAL A 66 -0.95 -2.45 -27.52
N ARG A 67 -2.24 -2.53 -27.27
CA ARG A 67 -3.24 -2.78 -28.30
C ARG A 67 -4.17 -1.61 -28.30
N GLU A 68 -4.50 -1.13 -29.49
CA GLU A 68 -5.60 -0.19 -29.66
C GLU A 68 -6.85 -0.83 -29.06
N LEU A 69 -7.25 -0.36 -27.89
CA LEU A 69 -8.53 -0.71 -27.30
C LEU A 69 -9.54 0.21 -27.95
N PRO A 70 -10.72 -0.29 -28.37
CA PRO A 70 -11.79 0.58 -28.81
C PRO A 70 -12.16 1.47 -27.60
N LEU A 71 -11.76 2.75 -27.65
CA LEU A 71 -11.83 3.82 -26.63
C LEU A 71 -10.49 4.29 -26.01
N HIS A 72 -9.40 3.53 -26.12
CA HIS A 72 -8.05 3.91 -25.65
C HIS A 72 -7.02 3.53 -26.71
N GLU A 73 -6.61 4.50 -27.52
CA GLU A 73 -5.76 4.25 -28.70
C GLU A 73 -4.33 3.79 -28.31
N ASP A 74 -3.90 3.91 -27.04
CA ASP A 74 -2.50 3.63 -26.65
C ASP A 74 -2.31 2.83 -25.33
N ASP A 75 -3.36 2.20 -24.78
CA ASP A 75 -3.24 1.48 -23.50
C ASP A 75 -3.18 -0.04 -23.61
N ALA A 76 -2.16 -0.66 -23.00
CA ALA A 76 -2.15 -2.10 -22.77
C ALA A 76 -3.35 -2.51 -21.90
N ILE A 77 -3.96 -3.68 -22.16
CA ILE A 77 -5.11 -4.22 -21.39
C ILE A 77 -4.81 -4.25 -19.88
N LEU A 78 -3.54 -4.50 -19.53
CA LEU A 78 -3.10 -4.55 -18.15
C LEU A 78 -2.96 -3.15 -17.52
N ASN A 79 -2.76 -2.11 -18.33
CA ASN A 79 -2.82 -0.73 -17.87
C ASN A 79 -4.26 -0.42 -17.45
N ALA A 80 -5.20 -0.62 -18.36
CA ALA A 80 -6.63 -0.42 -18.09
C ALA A 80 -7.12 -1.23 -16.88
N ALA A 81 -6.72 -2.49 -16.76
CA ALA A 81 -7.10 -3.31 -15.61
C ALA A 81 -6.48 -2.82 -14.29
N SER A 82 -5.24 -2.34 -14.32
CA SER A 82 -4.55 -1.82 -13.14
C SER A 82 -5.09 -0.45 -12.73
N GLY A 83 -5.23 0.49 -13.66
CA GLY A 83 -5.82 1.81 -13.42
C GLY A 83 -7.22 1.69 -12.83
N PHE A 84 -8.06 0.83 -13.43
CA PHE A 84 -9.37 0.46 -12.89
C PHE A 84 -9.29 -0.02 -11.43
N LEU A 85 -8.39 -0.96 -11.11
CA LEU A 85 -8.28 -1.52 -9.75
C LEU A 85 -7.74 -0.49 -8.75
N THR A 86 -6.77 0.33 -9.19
CA THR A 86 -6.19 1.42 -8.43
C THR A 86 -7.27 2.46 -8.10
N ALA A 87 -7.96 3.03 -9.09
CA ALA A 87 -9.02 3.99 -8.80
C ALA A 87 -10.15 3.39 -7.96
N SER A 88 -10.53 2.13 -8.22
CA SER A 88 -11.59 1.47 -7.46
C SER A 88 -11.29 1.40 -5.96
N HIS A 89 -10.05 1.09 -5.57
CA HIS A 89 -9.73 0.96 -4.14
C HIS A 89 -9.67 2.32 -3.43
N LEU A 90 -9.29 3.39 -4.13
CA LEU A 90 -9.29 4.74 -3.57
C LEU A 90 -10.68 5.08 -3.02
N PHE A 91 -11.73 4.74 -3.78
CA PHE A 91 -13.11 4.96 -3.37
C PHE A 91 -13.55 4.10 -2.16
N ALA A 92 -12.93 2.94 -1.91
CA ALA A 92 -13.38 2.03 -0.85
C ALA A 92 -13.32 2.64 0.56
N VAL A 93 -12.49 3.67 0.77
CA VAL A 93 -12.43 4.45 2.02
C VAL A 93 -13.76 5.13 2.35
N PHE A 94 -14.60 5.41 1.35
CA PHE A 94 -15.94 5.98 1.52
C PHE A 94 -16.78 5.13 2.47
N PHE A 95 -16.71 3.80 2.37
CA PHE A 95 -17.49 2.92 3.24
C PHE A 95 -17.05 3.01 4.71
N ARG A 96 -15.78 3.34 4.94
CA ARG A 96 -15.22 3.51 6.29
C ARG A 96 -15.50 4.90 6.86
N SER A 97 -15.47 5.95 6.05
CA SER A 97 -15.70 7.34 6.47
C SER A 97 -17.19 7.70 6.49
N HIS A 98 -17.90 7.51 5.38
CA HIS A 98 -19.30 7.90 5.18
C HIS A 98 -20.27 6.73 5.39
N GLY A 99 -19.86 5.52 4.99
CA GLY A 99 -20.66 4.29 5.17
C GLY A 99 -20.80 3.85 6.63
N ASN A 100 -19.89 4.28 7.50
CA ASN A 100 -19.91 3.99 8.93
C ASN A 100 -20.41 5.20 9.74
N ALA A 101 -21.67 5.15 10.19
CA ALA A 101 -22.29 6.22 10.96
C ALA A 101 -21.51 6.56 12.25
N THR A 102 -20.96 5.55 12.94
CA THR A 102 -20.19 5.74 14.18
C THR A 102 -18.90 6.53 13.93
N VAL A 103 -18.27 6.35 12.77
CA VAL A 103 -17.07 7.12 12.39
C VAL A 103 -17.48 8.51 11.89
N PHE A 104 -18.47 8.58 10.99
CA PHE A 104 -18.93 9.82 10.38
C PHE A 104 -19.31 10.88 11.41
N TRP A 105 -20.14 10.50 12.39
CA TRP A 105 -20.66 11.43 13.39
C TRP A 105 -19.62 11.91 14.41
N GLN A 106 -18.44 11.30 14.47
CA GLN A 106 -17.35 11.84 15.29
C GLN A 106 -16.69 13.06 14.64
N TRP A 107 -16.71 13.14 13.30
CA TRP A 107 -15.98 14.17 12.56
C TRP A 107 -16.75 14.66 11.32
N PRO A 108 -18.01 15.10 11.46
CA PRO A 108 -18.88 15.38 10.31
C PRO A 108 -18.31 16.44 9.38
N LEU A 109 -17.69 17.50 9.91
CA LEU A 109 -17.07 18.55 9.09
C LEU A 109 -15.88 18.03 8.25
N ARG A 110 -15.12 17.08 8.78
CA ARG A 110 -13.98 16.47 8.06
C ARG A 110 -14.46 15.61 6.91
N PHE A 111 -15.63 15.00 7.04
CA PHE A 111 -16.21 14.14 6.01
C PHE A 111 -17.20 14.87 5.09
N THR A 112 -17.44 16.17 5.27
CA THR A 112 -18.39 16.92 4.41
C THR A 112 -17.74 18.16 3.83
N LEU A 113 -17.33 19.11 4.67
CA LEU A 113 -16.78 20.39 4.23
C LEU A 113 -15.40 20.24 3.59
N VAL A 114 -14.52 19.41 4.15
CA VAL A 114 -13.14 19.26 3.61
C VAL A 114 -13.12 18.71 2.19
N PRO A 115 -13.87 17.64 1.82
CA PRO A 115 -13.97 17.20 0.43
C PRO A 115 -14.42 18.28 -0.54
N VAL A 116 -15.45 19.06 -0.15
CA VAL A 116 -16.00 20.11 -0.99
C VAL A 116 -14.98 21.22 -1.22
N LEU A 117 -14.32 21.69 -0.15
CA LEU A 117 -13.29 22.72 -0.25
C LEU A 117 -12.07 22.25 -1.05
N LEU A 118 -11.66 20.98 -0.89
CA LEU A 118 -10.57 20.41 -1.65
C LEU A 118 -10.89 20.35 -3.15
N PHE A 119 -12.08 19.84 -3.51
CA PHE A 119 -12.51 19.73 -4.90
C PHE A 119 -12.57 21.09 -5.60
N PHE A 120 -13.24 22.07 -4.98
CA PHE A 120 -13.31 23.41 -5.55
C PHE A 120 -11.95 24.12 -5.53
N GLY A 121 -11.12 23.90 -4.51
CA GLY A 121 -9.76 24.41 -4.49
C GLY A 121 -8.94 23.91 -5.68
N LEU A 122 -8.99 22.60 -5.95
CA LEU A 122 -8.31 21.99 -7.09
C LEU A 122 -8.85 22.51 -8.43
N GLY A 123 -10.16 22.56 -8.61
CA GLY A 123 -10.76 23.00 -9.88
C GLY A 123 -10.68 24.51 -10.16
N LEU A 124 -10.52 25.35 -9.13
CA LEU A 124 -10.47 26.80 -9.28
C LEU A 124 -9.06 27.40 -9.26
N LEU A 125 -8.07 26.70 -8.68
CA LEU A 125 -6.74 27.24 -8.44
C LEU A 125 -5.67 26.37 -9.14
N PRO A 126 -5.19 26.76 -10.33
CA PRO A 126 -4.21 25.97 -11.09
C PRO A 126 -2.94 25.67 -10.29
N TRP A 127 -2.43 26.65 -9.54
CA TRP A 127 -1.25 26.45 -8.70
C TRP A 127 -1.47 25.40 -7.60
N PHE A 128 -2.68 25.31 -7.07
CA PHE A 128 -3.02 24.36 -6.03
C PHE A 128 -3.14 22.95 -6.61
N MET A 129 -3.71 22.82 -7.80
CA MET A 129 -3.77 21.56 -8.54
C MET A 129 -2.36 20.98 -8.74
N VAL A 130 -1.45 21.74 -9.33
CA VAL A 130 -0.06 21.29 -9.59
C VAL A 130 0.65 20.86 -8.30
N ILE A 131 0.60 21.67 -7.24
CA ILE A 131 1.24 21.30 -5.97
C ILE A 131 0.64 20.00 -5.43
N MET A 132 -0.69 19.86 -5.48
CA MET A 132 -1.37 18.68 -4.99
C MET A 132 -1.10 17.44 -5.85
N SER A 133 -0.92 17.59 -7.16
CA SER A 133 -0.50 16.50 -8.07
C SER A 133 0.87 15.97 -7.68
N VAL A 134 1.87 16.85 -7.58
CA VAL A 134 3.22 16.47 -7.14
C VAL A 134 3.20 15.85 -5.74
N ILE A 135 2.44 16.43 -4.81
CA ILE A 135 2.28 15.86 -3.46
C ILE A 135 1.63 14.47 -3.51
N ALA A 136 0.63 14.25 -4.36
CA ALA A 136 -0.08 12.98 -4.47
C ALA A 136 0.89 11.84 -4.84
N THR A 137 1.83 12.08 -5.75
CA THR A 137 2.86 11.09 -6.16
C THR A 137 3.69 10.60 -4.98
N PHE A 138 4.19 11.49 -4.12
CA PHE A 138 4.94 11.07 -2.93
C PHE A 138 4.04 10.57 -1.80
N TRP A 139 2.83 11.11 -1.68
CA TRP A 139 1.89 10.66 -0.66
C TRP A 139 1.41 9.24 -0.95
N ASP A 140 1.25 8.83 -2.20
CA ASP A 140 0.92 7.46 -2.56
C ASP A 140 1.96 6.46 -2.02
N VAL A 141 3.25 6.73 -2.24
CA VAL A 141 4.36 5.91 -1.73
C VAL A 141 4.35 5.86 -0.19
N TYR A 142 4.18 7.02 0.45
CA TYR A 142 4.07 7.10 1.92
C TYR A 142 2.86 6.30 2.44
N HIS A 143 1.71 6.46 1.79
CA HIS A 143 0.46 5.82 2.16
C HIS A 143 0.58 4.30 2.07
N SER A 144 1.14 3.80 0.97
CA SER A 144 1.42 2.38 0.76
C SER A 144 2.35 1.79 1.81
N ALA A 145 3.42 2.52 2.19
CA ALA A 145 4.28 2.14 3.30
C ALA A 145 3.51 2.07 4.63
N MET A 146 2.65 3.05 4.88
CA MET A 146 1.87 3.12 6.13
C MET A 146 0.78 2.06 6.22
N GLN A 147 0.21 1.60 5.10
CA GLN A 147 -0.68 0.43 5.07
C GLN A 147 0.04 -0.84 5.52
N THR A 148 1.21 -1.14 4.93
CA THR A 148 2.00 -2.33 5.28
C THR A 148 2.48 -2.29 6.72
N PHE A 149 2.87 -1.10 7.19
CA PHE A 149 3.14 -0.83 8.60
C PHE A 149 1.91 -1.14 9.47
N GLY A 150 0.73 -0.65 9.10
CA GLY A 150 -0.52 -0.91 9.81
C GLY A 150 -0.83 -2.40 9.96
N LEU A 151 -0.72 -3.16 8.87
CA LEU A 151 -0.89 -4.62 8.87
C LEU A 151 0.12 -5.30 9.79
N SER A 152 1.40 -4.88 9.71
CA SER A 152 2.47 -5.39 10.59
C SER A 152 2.16 -5.18 12.07
N ARG A 153 1.63 -4.01 12.44
CA ARG A 153 1.23 -3.70 13.81
C ARG A 153 0.02 -4.53 14.28
N ILE A 154 -0.91 -4.86 13.40
CA ILE A 154 -2.04 -5.75 13.75
C ILE A 154 -1.53 -7.15 14.10
N TYR A 155 -0.57 -7.69 13.33
CA TYR A 155 0.03 -8.99 13.63
C TYR A 155 0.80 -8.99 14.96
N ASP A 156 1.53 -7.92 15.25
CA ASP A 156 2.20 -7.76 16.55
C ASP A 156 1.22 -7.69 17.72
N MET A 157 0.11 -6.94 17.56
CA MET A 157 -0.95 -6.91 18.57
C MET A 157 -1.57 -8.30 18.79
N LYS A 158 -1.77 -9.07 17.72
CA LYS A 158 -2.29 -10.45 17.79
C LYS A 158 -1.33 -11.43 18.43
N ALA A 159 -0.02 -11.21 18.29
CA ALA A 159 1.00 -11.93 19.05
C ALA A 159 1.02 -11.56 20.55
N GLY A 160 0.28 -10.53 20.96
CA GLY A 160 0.17 -10.05 22.33
C GLY A 160 1.20 -8.98 22.70
N ASN A 161 1.84 -8.33 21.71
CA ASN A 161 2.81 -7.28 21.97
C ASN A 161 2.13 -5.92 22.23
N PRO A 162 2.75 -5.04 23.06
CA PRO A 162 2.24 -3.70 23.27
C PRO A 162 2.25 -2.85 21.99
N ALA A 163 1.16 -2.12 21.74
CA ALA A 163 0.96 -1.37 20.49
C ALA A 163 2.02 -0.30 20.18
N LYS A 164 2.69 0.26 21.20
CA LYS A 164 3.71 1.31 21.05
C LYS A 164 5.14 0.78 20.88
N VAL A 165 5.43 -0.42 21.39
CA VAL A 165 6.79 -0.97 21.38
C VAL A 165 7.14 -1.43 19.96
N GLY A 166 8.33 -1.05 19.48
CA GLY A 166 8.80 -1.36 18.12
C GLY A 166 8.20 -0.49 17.02
N ARG A 167 7.26 0.43 17.34
CA ARG A 167 6.50 1.21 16.35
C ARG A 167 7.41 2.04 15.43
N MET A 168 8.37 2.78 15.99
CA MET A 168 9.26 3.62 15.19
C MET A 168 10.15 2.82 14.24
N LEU A 169 10.65 1.66 14.69
CA LEU A 169 11.44 0.75 13.86
C LEU A 169 10.60 0.23 12.69
N ASP A 170 9.35 -0.16 12.96
CA ASP A 170 8.43 -0.62 11.92
C ASP A 170 8.12 0.48 10.90
N SER A 171 7.91 1.72 11.35
CA SER A 171 7.64 2.85 10.46
C SER A 171 8.81 3.11 9.51
N TRP A 172 10.02 3.26 10.06
CA TRP A 172 11.22 3.49 9.25
C TRP A 172 11.53 2.35 8.31
N MET A 173 11.35 1.10 8.75
CA MET A 173 11.52 -0.06 7.89
C MET A 173 10.57 0.01 6.70
N ASN A 174 9.29 0.32 6.91
CA ASN A 174 8.33 0.42 5.80
C ASN A 174 8.65 1.60 4.87
N TYR A 175 9.12 2.75 5.36
CA TYR A 175 9.58 3.84 4.49
C TYR A 175 10.75 3.39 3.61
N VAL A 176 11.75 2.73 4.18
CA VAL A 176 12.89 2.20 3.43
C VAL A 176 12.43 1.15 2.41
N LEU A 177 11.48 0.28 2.77
CA LEU A 177 10.99 -0.76 1.86
C LEU A 177 10.29 -0.20 0.62
N TYR A 178 9.62 0.95 0.71
CA TYR A 178 8.90 1.54 -0.41
C TYR A 178 9.74 2.60 -1.14
N ALA A 179 10.24 3.61 -0.41
CA ALA A 179 10.98 4.71 -1.01
C ALA A 179 12.42 4.34 -1.40
N GLY A 180 13.05 3.38 -0.70
CA GLY A 180 14.43 2.98 -0.96
C GLY A 180 14.63 2.40 -2.36
N PRO A 181 13.87 1.35 -2.74
CA PRO A 181 13.91 0.80 -4.10
C PRO A 181 13.56 1.79 -5.20
N ILE A 182 12.68 2.76 -4.95
CA ILE A 182 12.40 3.85 -5.92
C ILE A 182 13.63 4.73 -6.09
N ALA A 183 14.14 5.29 -4.97
CA ALA A 183 15.23 6.26 -5.00
C ALA A 183 16.59 5.68 -5.43
N ALA A 184 16.79 4.36 -5.29
CA ALA A 184 17.97 3.65 -5.78
C ALA A 184 17.70 2.85 -7.07
N GLY A 185 16.47 2.88 -7.60
CA GLY A 185 16.01 2.01 -8.66
C GLY A 185 16.02 2.65 -10.04
N LEU A 186 15.33 1.99 -10.97
CA LEU A 186 15.15 2.48 -12.33
C LEU A 186 14.07 3.57 -12.42
N VAL A 187 13.16 3.62 -11.44
CA VAL A 187 11.93 4.41 -11.52
C VAL A 187 12.00 5.78 -10.83
N LEU A 188 13.20 6.19 -10.40
CA LEU A 188 13.38 7.46 -9.68
C LEU A 188 12.89 8.64 -10.52
N MET A 189 13.21 8.65 -11.81
CA MET A 189 12.86 9.76 -12.69
C MET A 189 11.36 9.88 -12.91
N ASP A 190 10.65 8.75 -13.05
CA ASP A 190 9.18 8.72 -13.16
C ASP A 190 8.47 9.27 -11.91
N HIS A 191 9.13 9.31 -10.75
CA HIS A 191 8.53 9.88 -9.53
C HIS A 191 8.84 11.36 -9.33
N VAL A 192 9.81 11.92 -10.06
CA VAL A 192 10.16 13.34 -9.96
C VAL A 192 9.70 14.13 -11.18
N GLU A 193 9.33 13.48 -12.29
CA GLU A 193 8.93 14.15 -13.53
C GLU A 193 7.74 15.11 -13.36
N ASP A 194 6.81 14.84 -12.44
CA ASP A 194 5.68 15.72 -12.13
C ASP A 194 6.11 17.13 -11.69
N PHE A 195 7.35 17.31 -11.21
CA PHE A 195 7.88 18.65 -10.95
C PHE A 195 7.94 19.51 -12.21
N GLY A 196 8.01 18.92 -13.40
CA GLY A 196 7.93 19.64 -14.68
C GLY A 196 6.63 20.46 -14.81
N GLU A 197 5.54 20.04 -14.18
CA GLU A 197 4.27 20.78 -14.14
C GLU A 197 4.39 22.16 -13.47
N PHE A 198 5.48 22.45 -12.76
CA PHE A 198 5.74 23.79 -12.22
C PHE A 198 6.11 24.82 -13.30
N GLU A 199 6.48 24.38 -14.51
CA GLU A 199 6.83 25.27 -15.62
C GLU A 199 5.64 26.14 -16.05
N GLN A 200 4.44 25.57 -16.13
CA GLN A 200 3.21 26.33 -16.45
C GLN A 200 2.85 27.40 -15.41
N LEU A 201 3.42 27.32 -14.20
CA LEU A 201 3.27 28.33 -13.16
C LEU A 201 4.42 29.36 -13.15
N GLY A 202 5.41 29.21 -14.02
CA GLY A 202 6.62 30.02 -14.04
C GLY A 202 7.59 29.72 -12.89
N TRP A 203 7.45 28.59 -12.20
CA TRP A 203 8.27 28.23 -11.04
C TRP A 203 9.51 27.43 -11.46
N ALA A 204 10.39 28.08 -12.23
CA ALA A 204 11.54 27.44 -12.89
C ALA A 204 12.46 26.64 -11.96
N ALA A 205 12.65 27.11 -10.71
CA ALA A 205 13.50 26.39 -9.74
C ALA A 205 12.94 25.02 -9.35
N LEU A 206 11.61 24.89 -9.25
CA LEU A 206 10.94 23.62 -8.96
C LEU A 206 10.85 22.77 -10.22
N ALA A 207 10.57 23.37 -11.37
CA ALA A 207 10.55 22.68 -12.66
C ALA A 207 11.91 22.08 -13.04
N ALA A 208 13.02 22.67 -12.58
CA ALA A 208 14.39 22.17 -12.79
C ALA A 208 14.82 21.06 -11.81
N PHE A 209 13.94 20.65 -10.88
CA PHE A 209 14.25 19.64 -9.88
C PHE A 209 14.62 18.27 -10.48
N PRO A 210 13.91 17.74 -11.50
CA PRO A 210 14.26 16.46 -12.12
C PRO A 210 15.68 16.44 -12.66
N GLN A 211 16.12 17.49 -13.38
CA GLN A 211 17.47 17.58 -13.95
C GLN A 211 18.53 17.64 -12.85
N THR A 212 18.21 18.30 -11.73
CA THR A 212 19.08 18.32 -10.54
C THR A 212 19.23 16.92 -9.93
N VAL A 213 18.12 16.17 -9.83
CA VAL A 213 18.12 14.79 -9.33
C VAL A 213 18.89 13.87 -10.26
N GLU A 214 18.68 13.97 -11.58
CA GLU A 214 19.38 13.20 -12.60
C GLU A 214 20.91 13.36 -12.48
N GLY A 215 21.38 14.60 -12.33
CA GLY A 215 22.80 14.92 -12.19
C GLY A 215 23.47 14.30 -10.94
N PHE A 216 22.71 13.97 -9.90
CA PHE A 216 23.20 13.35 -8.66
C PHE A 216 22.70 11.92 -8.43
N ALA A 217 21.93 11.34 -9.37
CA ALA A 217 21.22 10.07 -9.20
C ALA A 217 22.16 8.91 -8.83
N GLY A 218 23.35 8.87 -9.43
CA GLY A 218 24.37 7.85 -9.13
C GLY A 218 24.85 7.89 -7.67
N THR A 219 25.09 9.08 -7.12
CA THR A 219 25.48 9.23 -5.71
C THR A 219 24.29 8.97 -4.79
N LEU A 220 23.11 9.50 -5.14
CA LEU A 220 21.87 9.25 -4.40
C LEU A 220 21.61 7.75 -4.25
N ARG A 221 21.77 6.98 -5.34
CA ARG A 221 21.62 5.52 -5.34
C ARG A 221 22.46 4.85 -4.27
N TRP A 222 23.76 5.15 -4.20
CA TRP A 222 24.66 4.53 -3.23
C TRP A 222 24.38 4.99 -1.79
N LEU A 223 24.00 6.26 -1.60
CA LEU A 223 23.57 6.76 -0.30
C LEU A 223 22.30 6.06 0.19
N VAL A 224 21.32 5.87 -0.68
CA VAL A 224 20.06 5.18 -0.37
C VAL A 224 20.30 3.70 -0.10
N ILE A 225 21.12 3.01 -0.89
CA ILE A 225 21.48 1.61 -0.63
C ILE A 225 22.18 1.48 0.72
N GLY A 226 23.21 2.30 0.98
CA GLY A 226 23.94 2.29 2.24
C GLY A 226 23.05 2.59 3.45
N GLY A 227 22.21 3.62 3.35
CA GLY A 227 21.24 4.00 4.38
C GLY A 227 20.18 2.91 4.62
N SER A 228 19.71 2.27 3.56
CA SER A 228 18.75 1.16 3.64
C SER A 228 19.35 -0.05 4.35
N LEU A 229 20.58 -0.44 4.01
CA LEU A 229 21.29 -1.53 4.67
C LEU A 229 21.55 -1.22 6.16
N ALA A 230 21.93 0.02 6.47
CA ALA A 230 22.09 0.47 7.85
C ALA A 230 20.76 0.39 8.62
N MET A 231 19.66 0.82 8.02
CA MET A 231 18.33 0.74 8.64
C MET A 231 17.89 -0.71 8.86
N VAL A 232 18.17 -1.62 7.92
CA VAL A 232 17.91 -3.07 8.10
C VAL A 232 18.71 -3.61 9.29
N ALA A 233 19.99 -3.25 9.42
CA ALA A 233 20.80 -3.65 10.57
C ALA A 233 20.23 -3.11 11.89
N VAL A 234 19.84 -1.83 11.94
CA VAL A 234 19.17 -1.21 13.09
C VAL A 234 17.87 -1.94 13.44
N TYR A 235 17.06 -2.28 12.43
CA TYR A 235 15.81 -3.00 12.61
C TYR A 235 16.03 -4.38 13.22
N VAL A 236 16.96 -5.17 12.67
CA VAL A 236 17.28 -6.53 13.15
C VAL A 236 17.85 -6.48 14.57
N ILE A 237 18.81 -5.59 14.85
CA ILE A 237 19.41 -5.43 16.18
C ILE A 237 18.35 -4.97 17.19
N GLY A 238 17.50 -4.02 16.81
CA GLY A 238 16.42 -3.52 17.64
C GLY A 238 15.41 -4.61 17.99
N TYR A 239 14.94 -5.38 17.02
CA TYR A 239 14.02 -6.50 17.27
C TYR A 239 14.65 -7.65 18.04
N TRP A 240 15.95 -7.89 17.87
CA TRP A 240 16.69 -8.83 18.72
C TRP A 240 16.73 -8.38 20.19
N ARG A 241 16.97 -7.09 20.45
CA ARG A 241 16.91 -6.53 21.82
C ARG A 241 15.50 -6.63 22.40
N LEU A 242 14.48 -6.31 21.61
CA LEU A 242 13.09 -6.43 22.04
C LEU A 242 12.72 -7.90 22.35
N ALA A 243 13.16 -8.84 21.52
CA ALA A 243 12.93 -10.27 21.77
C ALA A 243 13.54 -10.73 23.09
N LYS A 244 14.75 -10.24 23.43
CA LYS A 244 15.37 -10.48 24.75
C LYS A 244 14.57 -9.90 25.91
N GLN A 245 13.79 -8.85 25.67
CA GLN A 245 12.91 -8.21 26.65
C GLN A 245 11.50 -8.85 26.70
N GLY A 246 11.30 -10.00 26.04
CA GLY A 246 10.04 -10.73 26.05
C GLY A 246 9.08 -10.37 24.91
N TYR A 247 9.51 -9.54 23.95
CA TYR A 247 8.72 -9.28 22.74
C TYR A 247 8.59 -10.55 21.89
N LYS A 248 7.38 -10.86 21.43
CA LYS A 248 7.11 -12.03 20.59
C LYS A 248 7.19 -11.65 19.11
N ILE A 249 8.20 -12.13 18.40
CA ILE A 249 8.32 -11.89 16.96
C ILE A 249 7.19 -12.60 16.22
N SER A 250 6.31 -11.85 15.55
CA SER A 250 5.23 -12.43 14.75
C SER A 250 5.77 -12.97 13.42
N THR A 251 5.52 -14.26 13.16
CA THR A 251 5.85 -14.90 11.87
C THR A 251 5.12 -14.24 10.70
N GLN A 252 3.85 -13.87 10.87
CA GLN A 252 3.03 -13.22 9.84
C GLN A 252 3.60 -11.86 9.45
N LYS A 253 4.02 -11.07 10.45
CA LYS A 253 4.67 -9.78 10.20
C LYS A 253 5.98 -9.95 9.44
N VAL A 254 6.85 -10.86 9.89
CA VAL A 254 8.13 -11.10 9.22
C VAL A 254 7.90 -11.53 7.77
N ALA A 255 6.96 -12.43 7.54
CA ALA A 255 6.62 -12.87 6.19
C ALA A 255 6.05 -11.75 5.32
N LEU A 256 5.16 -10.90 5.87
CA LEU A 256 4.62 -9.73 5.15
C LEU A 256 5.74 -8.75 4.74
N LEU A 257 6.63 -8.42 5.67
CA LEU A 257 7.73 -7.50 5.37
C LEU A 257 8.71 -8.12 4.37
N ALA A 258 9.00 -9.42 4.47
CA ALA A 258 9.89 -10.11 3.55
C ALA A 258 9.29 -10.20 2.12
N SER A 259 8.01 -10.56 2.00
CA SER A 259 7.33 -10.61 0.71
C SER A 259 7.24 -9.22 0.07
N THR A 260 6.87 -8.21 0.86
CA THR A 260 6.82 -6.81 0.38
C THR A 260 8.21 -6.30 0.00
N ALA A 261 9.25 -6.61 0.78
CA ALA A 261 10.62 -6.20 0.48
C ALA A 261 11.11 -6.81 -0.83
N LEU A 262 10.91 -8.11 -1.02
CA LEU A 262 11.31 -8.81 -2.24
C LEU A 262 10.55 -8.24 -3.44
N THR A 263 9.24 -8.06 -3.32
CA THR A 263 8.42 -7.44 -4.38
C THR A 263 8.88 -6.03 -4.70
N SER A 264 9.05 -5.18 -3.70
CA SER A 264 9.43 -3.78 -3.89
C SER A 264 10.82 -3.63 -4.52
N ILE A 265 11.80 -4.41 -4.06
CA ILE A 265 13.16 -4.42 -4.64
C ILE A 265 13.11 -4.86 -6.09
N ILE A 266 12.41 -5.95 -6.42
CA ILE A 266 12.34 -6.44 -7.80
C ILE A 266 11.57 -5.45 -8.67
N ALA A 267 10.37 -5.05 -8.25
CA ALA A 267 9.50 -4.15 -8.99
C ALA A 267 10.17 -2.79 -9.22
N TRP A 268 10.38 -1.99 -8.18
CA TRP A 268 10.93 -0.64 -8.33
C TRP A 268 12.42 -0.60 -8.69
N GLY A 269 13.19 -1.58 -8.20
CA GLY A 269 14.64 -1.59 -8.39
C GLY A 269 15.09 -2.01 -9.79
N PHE A 270 14.33 -2.88 -10.46
CA PHE A 270 14.80 -3.59 -11.65
C PHE A 270 13.77 -3.71 -12.79
N ASN A 271 12.55 -3.23 -12.63
CA ASN A 271 11.56 -3.24 -13.71
C ASN A 271 11.20 -1.81 -14.15
N PRO A 272 10.71 -1.63 -15.38
CA PRO A 272 10.12 -0.39 -15.84
C PRO A 272 9.02 0.10 -14.90
N PHE A 273 8.83 1.42 -14.82
CA PHE A 273 7.84 2.07 -13.97
C PHE A 273 6.47 1.42 -14.07
N PHE A 274 6.00 1.16 -15.30
CA PHE A 274 4.69 0.57 -15.52
C PHE A 274 4.51 -0.81 -14.85
N ILE A 275 5.47 -1.75 -15.00
CA ILE A 275 5.42 -3.05 -14.30
C ILE A 275 5.38 -2.83 -12.80
N ALA A 276 6.25 -1.94 -12.31
CA ALA A 276 6.40 -1.71 -10.89
C ALA A 276 5.14 -1.08 -10.28
N PHE A 277 4.57 -0.09 -10.95
CA PHE A 277 3.34 0.59 -10.58
C PHE A 277 2.16 -0.39 -10.52
N VAL A 278 1.96 -1.21 -11.55
CA VAL A 278 0.89 -2.22 -11.59
C VAL A 278 1.04 -3.22 -10.43
N VAL A 279 2.23 -3.78 -10.25
CA VAL A 279 2.48 -4.77 -9.18
C VAL A 279 2.19 -4.18 -7.81
N MET A 280 2.73 -2.99 -7.54
CA MET A 280 2.67 -2.36 -6.22
C MET A 280 1.26 -1.91 -5.87
N ASN A 281 0.56 -1.29 -6.82
CA ASN A 281 -0.82 -0.87 -6.62
C ASN A 281 -1.81 -2.04 -6.56
N ALA A 282 -1.61 -3.11 -7.34
CA ALA A 282 -2.54 -4.23 -7.36
C ALA A 282 -2.61 -4.96 -6.01
N PHE A 283 -1.47 -5.30 -5.40
CA PHE A 283 -1.51 -5.92 -4.08
C PHE A 283 -1.96 -4.93 -3.00
N HIS A 284 -1.58 -3.65 -3.13
CA HIS A 284 -2.02 -2.61 -2.21
C HIS A 284 -3.55 -2.51 -2.19
N ALA A 285 -4.17 -2.38 -3.37
CA ALA A 285 -5.61 -2.34 -3.58
C ALA A 285 -6.29 -3.60 -3.04
N LEU A 286 -5.76 -4.79 -3.34
CA LEU A 286 -6.30 -6.06 -2.88
C LEU A 286 -6.30 -6.18 -1.35
N GLN A 287 -5.18 -5.82 -0.72
CA GLN A 287 -5.06 -5.78 0.73
C GLN A 287 -6.06 -4.76 1.32
N TYR A 288 -6.20 -3.60 0.68
CA TYR A 288 -7.10 -2.56 1.15
C TYR A 288 -8.57 -2.98 1.11
N PHE A 289 -9.04 -3.49 -0.03
CA PHE A 289 -10.38 -4.04 -0.17
C PHE A 289 -10.66 -5.11 0.90
N ALA A 290 -9.70 -5.99 1.13
CA ALA A 290 -9.82 -7.04 2.14
C ALA A 290 -9.98 -6.47 3.56
N ILE A 291 -9.13 -5.51 3.97
CA ILE A 291 -9.20 -4.96 5.32
C ILE A 291 -10.46 -4.12 5.53
N VAL A 292 -10.85 -3.29 4.56
CA VAL A 292 -12.08 -2.49 4.63
C VAL A 292 -13.30 -3.41 4.69
N TRP A 293 -13.38 -4.43 3.83
CA TRP A 293 -14.48 -5.40 3.87
C TRP A 293 -14.58 -6.11 5.22
N ILE A 294 -13.46 -6.56 5.78
CA ILE A 294 -13.44 -7.23 7.09
C ILE A 294 -13.98 -6.31 8.19
N LYS A 295 -13.68 -5.01 8.13
CA LYS A 295 -14.06 -4.03 9.15
C LYS A 295 -15.49 -3.53 8.98
N GLU A 296 -15.92 -3.28 7.75
CA GLU A 296 -17.18 -2.57 7.48
C GLU A 296 -18.37 -3.46 7.15
N LYS A 297 -18.17 -4.70 6.71
CA LYS A 297 -19.30 -5.56 6.29
C LYS A 297 -20.42 -5.69 7.33
N LYS A 298 -20.07 -5.69 8.64
CA LYS A 298 -21.08 -5.75 9.72
C LYS A 298 -21.83 -4.42 9.86
N ASN A 299 -21.12 -3.29 9.79
CA ASN A 299 -21.72 -1.96 9.87
C ASN A 299 -22.65 -1.72 8.68
N LEU A 300 -22.17 -2.02 7.47
CA LEU A 300 -22.95 -1.90 6.24
C LEU A 300 -24.18 -2.84 6.27
N SER A 301 -24.01 -4.11 6.65
CA SER A 301 -25.14 -5.04 6.76
C SER A 301 -26.21 -4.56 7.74
N THR A 302 -25.81 -3.96 8.86
CA THR A 302 -26.73 -3.41 9.86
C THR A 302 -27.41 -2.14 9.34
N ARG A 303 -26.63 -1.19 8.81
CA ARG A 303 -27.11 0.11 8.31
C ARG A 303 -28.14 -0.04 7.19
N PHE A 304 -27.92 -0.97 6.28
CA PHE A 304 -28.82 -1.22 5.14
C PHE A 304 -29.89 -2.28 5.45
N GLY A 305 -30.02 -2.70 6.72
CA GLY A 305 -31.05 -3.66 7.14
C GLY A 305 -30.98 -4.99 6.40
N LEU A 306 -29.77 -5.48 6.13
CA LEU A 306 -29.53 -6.71 5.36
C LEU A 306 -29.34 -7.95 6.25
N VAL A 307 -29.29 -7.77 7.57
CA VAL A 307 -29.13 -8.86 8.54
C VAL A 307 -30.31 -9.82 8.45
N GLY A 308 -30.05 -11.12 8.33
CA GLY A 308 -31.08 -12.17 8.29
C GLY A 308 -31.82 -12.32 6.95
N LYS A 309 -31.56 -11.46 5.96
CA LYS A 309 -32.21 -11.55 4.64
C LYS A 309 -31.48 -12.56 3.74
N PRO A 310 -32.20 -13.40 2.97
CA PRO A 310 -31.58 -14.40 2.08
C PRO A 310 -30.73 -13.76 0.99
N TRP A 311 -31.15 -12.59 0.48
CA TRP A 311 -30.41 -11.77 -0.48
C TRP A 311 -29.46 -10.77 0.17
N GLY A 312 -29.32 -10.77 1.50
CA GLY A 312 -28.53 -9.77 2.23
C GLY A 312 -27.04 -9.83 1.90
N LYS A 313 -26.49 -11.04 1.69
CA LYS A 313 -25.08 -11.23 1.30
C LYS A 313 -24.77 -10.71 -0.11
N PRO A 314 -25.48 -11.14 -1.18
CA PRO A 314 -25.21 -10.62 -2.52
C PRO A 314 -25.47 -9.11 -2.61
N ALA A 315 -26.51 -8.60 -1.97
CA ALA A 315 -26.77 -7.15 -1.93
C ALA A 315 -25.64 -6.38 -1.22
N LEU A 316 -25.08 -6.91 -0.14
CA LEU A 316 -23.96 -6.29 0.56
C LEU A 316 -22.68 -6.26 -0.28
N ILE A 317 -22.40 -7.34 -1.02
CA ILE A 317 -21.27 -7.41 -1.95
C ILE A 317 -21.45 -6.38 -3.06
N ALA A 318 -22.64 -6.34 -3.68
CA ALA A 318 -22.96 -5.37 -4.73
C ALA A 318 -22.85 -3.92 -4.22
N LEU A 319 -23.39 -3.63 -3.04
CA LEU A 319 -23.32 -2.30 -2.41
C LEU A 319 -21.87 -1.85 -2.16
N PHE A 320 -20.97 -2.78 -1.85
CA PHE A 320 -19.57 -2.46 -1.59
C PHE A 320 -18.77 -2.32 -2.89
N PHE A 321 -18.89 -3.29 -3.81
CA PHE A 321 -18.04 -3.33 -5.01
C PHE A 321 -18.58 -2.51 -6.18
N LEU A 322 -19.90 -2.39 -6.38
CA LEU A 322 -20.42 -1.65 -7.54
C LEU A 322 -20.06 -0.16 -7.52
N PRO A 323 -20.15 0.59 -6.39
CA PRO A 323 -19.73 1.98 -6.40
C PRO A 323 -18.23 2.16 -6.58
N ALA A 324 -17.43 1.29 -5.95
CA ALA A 324 -15.97 1.29 -6.09
C ALA A 324 -15.53 1.02 -7.54
N PHE A 325 -16.05 -0.06 -8.12
CA PHE A 325 -15.77 -0.43 -9.51
C PHE A 325 -16.40 0.55 -10.51
N GLY A 326 -17.56 1.11 -10.20
CA GLY A 326 -18.16 2.19 -11.00
C GLY A 326 -17.23 3.39 -11.08
N PHE A 327 -16.65 3.81 -9.95
CA PHE A 327 -15.65 4.89 -9.94
C PHE A 327 -14.40 4.53 -10.75
N GLY A 328 -13.86 3.32 -10.57
CA GLY A 328 -12.69 2.87 -11.35
C GLY A 328 -12.97 2.80 -12.85
N LEU A 329 -14.16 2.34 -13.26
CA LEU A 329 -14.55 2.34 -14.68
C LEU A 329 -14.67 3.75 -15.23
N VAL A 330 -15.24 4.69 -14.46
CA VAL A 330 -15.37 6.07 -14.91
C VAL A 330 -13.99 6.73 -15.04
N GLN A 331 -13.11 6.60 -14.05
CA GLN A 331 -11.77 7.19 -14.14
C GLN A 331 -10.98 6.61 -15.30
N GLU A 332 -11.05 5.29 -15.50
CA GLU A 332 -10.18 4.64 -16.46
C GLU A 332 -10.74 4.63 -17.88
N TRP A 333 -12.05 4.50 -18.10
CA TRP A 333 -12.64 4.25 -19.42
C TRP A 333 -13.45 5.42 -19.98
N VAL A 334 -13.70 6.46 -19.18
CA VAL A 334 -14.50 7.61 -19.61
C VAL A 334 -13.55 8.77 -19.90
N ASN A 335 -13.08 8.84 -21.14
CA ASN A 335 -12.24 9.92 -21.63
C ASN A 335 -13.02 11.24 -21.72
N ILE A 336 -13.10 11.97 -20.61
CA ILE A 336 -13.62 13.33 -20.55
C ILE A 336 -12.42 14.25 -20.28
N PRO A 337 -11.85 14.90 -21.31
CA PRO A 337 -10.81 15.90 -21.11
C PRO A 337 -11.40 17.08 -20.34
N SER A 338 -11.17 17.11 -19.03
CA SER A 338 -11.72 18.12 -18.12
C SER A 338 -10.87 18.25 -16.87
N ASP A 339 -10.35 19.45 -16.63
CA ASP A 339 -9.66 19.80 -15.38
C ASP A 339 -10.52 19.52 -14.14
N TRP A 340 -11.86 19.60 -14.28
CA TRP A 340 -12.79 19.27 -13.22
C TRP A 340 -12.87 17.76 -12.94
N LEU A 341 -12.76 16.92 -13.96
CA LEU A 341 -12.67 15.47 -13.76
C LEU A 341 -11.34 15.12 -13.09
N TYR A 342 -10.24 15.72 -13.53
CA TYR A 342 -8.94 15.53 -12.89
C TYR A 342 -8.95 16.01 -11.43
N ALA A 343 -9.50 17.19 -11.16
CA ALA A 343 -9.70 17.70 -9.79
C ALA A 343 -10.54 16.75 -8.94
N PHE A 344 -11.56 16.11 -9.50
CA PHE A 344 -12.37 15.10 -8.81
C PHE A 344 -11.56 13.86 -8.47
N VAL A 345 -10.84 13.28 -9.44
CA VAL A 345 -10.00 12.09 -9.24
C VAL A 345 -8.91 12.36 -8.20
N LEU A 346 -8.19 13.48 -8.35
CA LEU A 346 -7.15 13.91 -7.41
C LEU A 346 -7.72 14.17 -6.00
N SER A 347 -8.93 14.75 -5.90
CA SER A 347 -9.63 14.89 -4.61
C SER A 347 -9.87 13.54 -3.95
N VAL A 348 -10.35 12.55 -4.71
CA VAL A 348 -10.62 11.20 -4.17
C VAL A 348 -9.33 10.55 -3.70
N ALA A 349 -8.23 10.65 -4.47
CA ALA A 349 -6.93 10.13 -4.08
C ALA A 349 -6.40 10.76 -2.79
N LEU A 350 -6.36 12.10 -2.72
CA LEU A 350 -5.88 12.83 -1.54
C LEU A 350 -6.75 12.56 -0.30
N LEU A 351 -8.07 12.51 -0.47
CA LEU A 351 -8.99 12.16 0.62
C LEU A 351 -8.80 10.72 1.07
N HIS A 352 -8.52 9.78 0.16
CA HIS A 352 -8.18 8.41 0.51
C HIS A 352 -6.93 8.37 1.39
N PHE A 353 -5.83 9.00 0.95
CA PHE A 353 -4.59 9.05 1.71
C PHE A 353 -4.79 9.67 3.10
N TRP A 354 -5.51 10.78 3.16
CA TRP A 354 -5.78 11.48 4.40
C TRP A 354 -6.71 10.72 5.34
N TYR A 355 -7.84 10.21 4.84
CA TYR A 355 -8.82 9.50 5.66
C TYR A 355 -8.26 8.23 6.24
N ASP A 356 -7.43 7.50 5.51
CA ASP A 356 -6.78 6.33 6.07
C ASP A 356 -5.79 6.73 7.16
N GLY A 357 -4.87 7.67 6.88
CA GLY A 357 -3.93 8.17 7.89
C GLY A 357 -4.66 8.65 9.16
N PHE A 358 -5.80 9.31 8.99
CA PHE A 358 -6.63 9.83 10.06
C PHE A 358 -7.41 8.74 10.82
N ILE A 359 -8.30 8.00 10.14
CA ILE A 359 -9.24 7.05 10.76
C ILE A 359 -8.48 5.91 11.45
N TRP A 360 -7.37 5.45 10.86
CA TRP A 360 -6.58 4.36 11.44
C TRP A 360 -5.71 4.82 12.62
N SER A 361 -5.37 6.11 12.72
CA SER A 361 -4.56 6.65 13.82
C SER A 361 -5.37 7.06 15.05
N VAL A 362 -6.62 7.52 14.89
CA VAL A 362 -7.47 8.04 15.98
C VAL A 362 -8.14 6.93 16.79
N ARG A 363 -7.84 5.66 16.49
CA ARG A 363 -8.48 4.47 17.09
C ARG A 363 -8.07 4.20 18.55
N LYS A 364 -8.15 5.19 19.43
CA LYS A 364 -8.30 4.99 20.87
C LYS A 364 -9.80 4.75 21.16
N LYS A 365 -10.12 3.56 21.69
CA LYS A 365 -11.40 3.12 22.32
C LYS A 365 -12.44 2.31 21.50
N GLN A 366 -12.16 1.84 20.29
CA GLN A 366 -13.16 1.03 19.52
C GLN A 366 -12.65 -0.32 18.99
N VAL A 367 -11.84 -1.02 19.80
CA VAL A 367 -11.50 -2.44 19.59
C VAL A 367 -11.63 -3.18 20.90
#